data_AF-A0A957FGG5-F1
#
_entry.id   AF-A0A957FGG5-F1
#
_cell.length_a   1.000
_cell.length_b   1.000
_cell.length_c   1.000
_cell.angle_alpha   90.00
_cell.angle_beta   90.00
_cell.angle_gamma   90.00
#
_symmetry.space_group_name_H-M   'P 1'
#
loop_
_entity.id
_entity.type
_entity.pdbx_description
1 polymer ?
#
loop_
_entity_poly.entity_id
_entity_poly.type
_entity_poly.pdbx_seq_one_letter_code
_entity_poly.pdbx_strand_id
1 'polypeptide(L)'
;IYSARLAVREINEAGGIGGYRVALVALDDSGDPQLAQEVAASLALDPAVVVVIGHWTAETTAVAAPIYAQAGLPFIAAGLPPVGEFPPTQLPAAFVAAYEAVTPFAETACPYAGATYDAFQLIWQAMRVAAAEEGGVEKTAVSHALANLTYEGMTGLVYQDKIED
;
A
#
# COMPACT_ATOMS: atom_id res chain seq x y z
N ILE A 1 5.56 -6.78 6.60
CA ILE A 1 5.02 -7.69 5.57
C ILE A 1 3.71 -8.40 5.98
N TYR A 2 3.52 -8.84 7.23
CA TYR A 2 2.32 -9.62 7.59
C TYR A 2 0.98 -8.86 7.47
N SER A 3 0.93 -7.57 7.81
CA SER A 3 -0.27 -6.75 7.58
C SER A 3 -0.67 -6.68 6.11
N ALA A 4 0.32 -6.57 5.21
CA ALA A 4 0.08 -6.61 3.77
C ALA A 4 -0.55 -7.94 3.33
N ARG A 5 -0.03 -9.06 3.87
CA ARG A 5 -0.58 -10.39 3.59
C ARG A 5 -2.00 -10.56 4.13
N LEU A 6 -2.27 -10.06 5.34
CA LEU A 6 -3.61 -10.05 5.92
C LEU A 6 -4.58 -9.31 5.02
N ALA A 7 -4.27 -8.06 4.67
CA ALA A 7 -5.14 -7.22 3.84
C ALA A 7 -5.39 -7.85 2.46
N VAL A 8 -4.35 -8.34 1.77
CA VAL A 8 -4.50 -9.02 0.47
C VAL A 8 -5.36 -10.28 0.58
N ARG A 9 -5.24 -11.04 1.66
CA ARG A 9 -6.09 -12.20 1.90
C ARG A 9 -7.55 -11.77 2.04
N GLU A 10 -7.83 -10.79 2.89
CA GLU A 10 -9.19 -10.32 3.15
C GLU A 10 -9.85 -9.71 1.89
N ILE A 11 -9.10 -8.93 1.10
CA ILE A 11 -9.56 -8.41 -0.20
C ILE A 11 -10.01 -9.57 -1.11
N ASN A 12 -9.19 -10.62 -1.19
CA ASN A 12 -9.47 -11.77 -2.02
C ASN A 12 -10.62 -12.64 -1.48
N GLU A 13 -10.74 -12.80 -0.16
CA GLU A 13 -11.86 -13.49 0.50
C GLU A 13 -13.18 -12.74 0.33
N ALA A 14 -13.14 -11.40 0.26
CA ALA A 14 -14.28 -10.53 -0.05
C ALA A 14 -14.69 -10.56 -1.54
N GLY A 15 -14.08 -11.44 -2.35
CA GLY A 15 -14.41 -11.61 -3.77
C GLY A 15 -13.48 -10.88 -4.73
N GLY A 16 -12.43 -10.22 -4.24
CA GLY A 16 -11.48 -9.50 -5.06
C GLY A 16 -12.00 -8.13 -5.51
N ILE A 17 -11.57 -7.67 -6.69
CA ILE A 17 -11.84 -6.31 -7.19
C ILE A 17 -12.23 -6.40 -8.67
N GLY A 18 -13.45 -6.04 -9.04
CA GLY A 18 -13.87 -6.02 -10.45
C GLY A 18 -13.69 -7.35 -11.19
N GLY A 19 -13.75 -8.49 -10.49
CA GLY A 19 -13.49 -9.83 -11.04
C GLY A 19 -12.02 -10.29 -10.97
N TYR A 20 -11.11 -9.43 -10.51
CA TYR A 20 -9.69 -9.74 -10.33
C TYR A 20 -9.37 -10.19 -8.90
N ARG A 21 -8.42 -11.12 -8.77
CA ARG A 21 -7.72 -11.40 -7.52
C ARG A 21 -6.48 -10.51 -7.43
N VAL A 22 -6.16 -10.06 -6.23
CA VAL A 22 -4.97 -9.22 -5.96
C VAL A 22 -3.81 -10.11 -5.52
N ALA A 23 -2.61 -9.81 -6.02
CA ALA A 23 -1.36 -10.43 -5.59
C ALA A 23 -0.45 -9.39 -4.93
N LEU A 24 0.38 -9.84 -3.98
CA LEU A 24 1.40 -9.03 -3.35
C LEU A 24 2.76 -9.33 -3.99
N VAL A 25 3.37 -8.34 -4.62
CA VAL A 25 4.79 -8.34 -4.97
C VAL A 25 5.52 -7.57 -3.88
N ALA A 26 6.56 -8.17 -3.31
CA ALA A 26 7.35 -7.57 -2.24
C ALA A 26 8.83 -7.58 -2.63
N LEU A 27 9.43 -6.39 -2.69
CA LEU A 27 10.84 -6.18 -2.95
C LEU A 27 11.43 -5.41 -1.76
N ASP A 28 12.68 -5.71 -1.43
CA ASP A 28 13.41 -5.10 -0.32
C ASP A 28 14.51 -4.20 -0.91
N ASP A 29 14.44 -2.91 -0.63
CA ASP A 29 15.46 -1.94 -1.03
C ASP A 29 16.57 -1.77 0.00
N SER A 30 16.52 -2.51 1.11
CA SER A 30 17.46 -2.42 2.24
C SER A 30 17.62 -1.02 2.84
N GLY A 31 16.68 -0.10 2.58
CA GLY A 31 16.82 1.32 2.93
C GLY A 31 17.89 2.06 2.13
N ASP A 32 18.39 1.49 1.03
CA ASP A 32 19.43 2.05 0.19
C ASP A 32 18.84 2.83 -1.00
N PRO A 33 19.23 4.10 -1.23
CA PRO A 33 18.65 4.91 -2.31
C PRO A 33 18.97 4.43 -3.73
N GLN A 34 20.11 3.75 -3.94
CA GLN A 34 20.44 3.21 -5.25
C GLN A 34 19.55 1.99 -5.54
N LEU A 35 19.46 1.07 -4.58
CA LEU A 35 18.59 -0.09 -4.71
C LEU A 35 17.11 0.30 -4.78
N ALA A 36 16.68 1.35 -4.08
CA ALA A 36 15.32 1.88 -4.18
C ALA A 36 14.96 2.31 -5.62
N GLN A 37 15.90 2.94 -6.35
CA GLN A 37 15.70 3.28 -7.76
C GLN A 37 15.55 2.04 -8.64
N GLU A 38 16.38 1.00 -8.40
CA GLU A 38 16.31 -0.26 -9.14
C GLU A 38 14.99 -1.01 -8.89
N VAL A 39 14.54 -1.05 -7.64
CA VAL A 39 13.25 -1.61 -7.23
C VAL A 39 12.10 -0.85 -7.88
N ALA A 40 12.11 0.49 -7.82
CA ALA A 40 11.08 1.32 -8.44
C ALA A 40 11.02 1.13 -9.96
N ALA A 41 12.17 1.08 -10.63
CA ALA A 41 12.25 0.81 -12.07
C ALA A 41 11.71 -0.59 -12.41
N SER A 42 12.05 -1.61 -11.61
CA SER A 42 11.55 -2.97 -11.81
C SER A 42 10.02 -3.04 -11.67
N LEU A 43 9.45 -2.39 -10.66
CA LEU A 43 8.00 -2.35 -10.44
C LEU A 43 7.29 -1.55 -11.53
N ALA A 44 7.87 -0.43 -11.97
CA ALA A 44 7.33 0.40 -13.04
C ALA A 44 7.22 -0.36 -14.39
N LEU A 45 8.19 -1.23 -14.67
CA LEU A 45 8.24 -2.04 -15.90
C LEU A 45 7.26 -3.21 -15.91
N ASP A 46 6.81 -3.69 -14.75
CA ASP A 46 5.81 -4.77 -14.67
C ASP A 46 4.41 -4.21 -14.97
N PRO A 47 3.74 -4.65 -16.05
CA PRO A 47 2.39 -4.20 -16.37
C PRO A 47 1.33 -4.73 -15.39
N ALA A 48 1.63 -5.76 -14.60
CA ALA A 48 0.72 -6.30 -13.60
C ALA A 48 0.74 -5.52 -12.27
N VAL A 49 1.76 -4.69 -12.04
CA VAL A 49 1.84 -3.80 -10.87
C VAL A 49 1.07 -2.52 -11.17
N VAL A 50 -0.04 -2.29 -10.47
CA VAL A 50 -0.93 -1.15 -10.73
C VAL A 50 -0.85 -0.04 -9.68
N VAL A 51 -0.21 -0.34 -8.54
CA VAL A 51 0.00 0.60 -7.42
C VAL A 51 1.11 0.07 -6.50
N VAL A 52 1.83 0.96 -5.82
CA VAL A 52 2.90 0.62 -4.87
C VAL A 52 2.60 1.17 -3.47
N ILE A 53 2.97 0.42 -2.43
CA ILE A 53 3.11 0.94 -1.05
C ILE A 53 4.60 0.86 -0.70
N GLY A 54 5.20 2.00 -0.40
CA GLY A 54 6.65 2.18 -0.25
C GLY A 54 7.08 3.51 -0.86
N HIS A 55 8.32 3.95 -0.72
CA HIS A 55 9.40 3.32 0.04
C HIS A 55 9.26 3.67 1.53
N TRP A 56 10.23 3.29 2.35
CA TRP A 56 10.14 3.41 3.81
C TRP A 56 10.67 4.72 4.39
N THR A 57 11.74 5.25 3.79
CA THR A 57 12.40 6.46 4.28
C THR A 57 12.12 7.61 3.33
N ALA A 58 12.27 8.85 3.80
CA ALA A 58 12.18 10.03 2.94
C ALA A 58 13.20 9.97 1.79
N GLU A 59 14.42 9.48 2.04
CA GLU A 59 15.49 9.39 1.04
C GLU A 59 15.18 8.38 -0.07
N THR A 60 14.76 7.16 0.31
CA THR A 60 14.35 6.11 -0.65
C THR A 60 13.08 6.52 -1.41
N THR A 61 12.15 7.20 -0.75
CA THR A 61 10.94 7.73 -1.38
C THR A 61 11.27 8.82 -2.39
N ALA A 62 12.17 9.75 -2.06
CA ALA A 62 12.53 10.87 -2.94
C ALA A 62 13.16 10.40 -4.26
N VAL A 63 13.98 9.35 -4.23
CA VAL A 63 14.62 8.82 -5.45
C VAL A 63 13.70 7.92 -6.27
N ALA A 64 12.73 7.25 -5.64
CA ALA A 64 11.77 6.37 -6.32
C ALA A 64 10.56 7.13 -6.92
N ALA A 65 10.09 8.17 -6.24
CA ALA A 65 8.97 9.00 -6.66
C ALA A 65 8.99 9.44 -8.13
N PRO A 66 10.09 10.03 -8.66
CA PRO A 66 10.13 10.47 -10.06
C PRO A 66 10.06 9.31 -11.06
N ILE A 67 10.47 8.09 -10.69
CA ILE A 67 10.37 6.90 -11.54
C ILE A 67 8.91 6.47 -11.66
N TYR A 68 8.20 6.42 -10.53
CA TYR A 68 6.76 6.13 -10.49
C TYR A 68 5.95 7.18 -11.26
N ALA A 69 6.25 8.47 -11.07
CA ALA A 69 5.61 9.56 -11.79
C ALA A 69 5.80 9.44 -13.32
N GLN A 70 7.03 9.19 -13.79
CA GLN A 70 7.31 8.98 -15.21
C GLN A 70 6.58 7.77 -15.80
N ALA A 71 6.39 6.71 -15.01
CA ALA A 71 5.69 5.50 -15.42
C ALA A 71 4.16 5.59 -15.28
N GLY A 72 3.63 6.68 -14.72
CA GLY A 72 2.21 6.79 -14.36
C GLY A 72 1.75 5.74 -13.34
N LEU A 73 2.67 5.21 -12.53
CA LEU A 73 2.39 4.20 -11.51
C LEU A 73 2.09 4.91 -10.18
N PRO A 74 0.84 4.92 -9.68
CA PRO A 74 0.54 5.55 -8.40
C PRO A 74 1.22 4.82 -7.24
N PHE A 75 1.57 5.56 -6.19
CA PHE A 75 2.11 4.96 -4.98
C PHE A 75 1.74 5.72 -3.71
N ILE A 76 1.81 5.02 -2.57
CA ILE A 76 1.66 5.55 -1.22
C ILE A 76 2.98 5.34 -0.48
N ALA A 77 3.62 6.41 -0.01
CA ALA A 77 4.82 6.31 0.81
C ALA A 77 4.52 5.59 2.13
N ALA A 78 5.39 4.67 2.54
CA ALA A 78 5.29 3.97 3.82
C ALA A 78 6.32 4.52 4.80
N GLY A 79 6.10 4.38 6.11
CA GLY A 79 7.02 4.89 7.13
C GLY A 79 6.99 6.42 7.29
N LEU A 80 6.25 7.15 6.46
CA LEU A 80 6.01 8.59 6.52
C LEU A 80 4.53 8.85 6.78
N PRO A 81 4.14 9.93 7.50
CA PRO A 81 2.73 10.31 7.61
C PRO A 81 2.07 10.45 6.22
N PRO A 82 0.82 9.98 6.04
CA PRO A 82 -0.06 9.39 7.05
C PRO A 82 0.17 7.89 7.33
N VAL A 83 1.09 7.22 6.63
CA VAL A 83 1.39 5.77 6.77
C VAL A 83 2.61 5.53 7.65
N GLY A 84 2.61 6.14 8.84
CA GLY A 84 3.74 6.14 9.78
C GLY A 84 3.60 5.14 10.92
N GLU A 85 4.35 5.38 12.00
CA GLU A 85 4.23 4.63 13.25
C GLU A 85 2.88 4.87 13.93
N PHE A 86 2.31 3.80 14.47
CA PHE A 86 1.12 3.81 15.30
C PHE A 86 1.30 2.87 16.50
N PRO A 87 1.01 3.31 17.74
CA PRO A 87 1.21 2.47 18.92
C PRO A 87 0.41 1.17 18.86
N PRO A 88 1.03 -0.03 18.95
CA PRO A 88 0.29 -1.29 18.89
C PRO A 88 -0.76 -1.45 19.99
N THR A 89 -0.55 -0.80 21.15
CA THR A 89 -1.50 -0.79 22.27
C THR A 89 -2.81 -0.05 21.97
N GLN A 90 -2.85 0.74 20.90
CA GLN A 90 -4.04 1.46 20.44
C GLN A 90 -4.75 0.74 19.28
N LEU A 91 -4.20 -0.37 18.79
CA LEU A 91 -4.83 -1.12 17.70
C LEU A 91 -6.12 -1.81 18.18
N PRO A 92 -7.16 -1.87 17.33
CA PRO A 92 -8.38 -2.61 17.65
C PRO A 92 -8.09 -4.09 17.92
N ALA A 93 -8.72 -4.66 18.96
CA ALA A 93 -8.54 -6.07 19.31
C ALA A 93 -8.88 -7.03 18.16
N ALA A 94 -9.86 -6.66 17.32
CA ALA A 94 -10.22 -7.43 16.12
C ALA A 94 -9.08 -7.49 15.10
N PHE A 95 -8.37 -6.38 14.88
CA PHE A 95 -7.20 -6.35 14.00
C PHE A 95 -6.07 -7.19 14.58
N VAL A 96 -5.78 -7.07 15.87
CA VAL A 96 -4.73 -7.84 16.53
C VAL A 96 -5.00 -9.34 16.39
N ALA A 97 -6.23 -9.79 16.65
CA ALA A 97 -6.61 -11.20 16.47
C ALA A 97 -6.51 -11.67 15.02
N ALA A 98 -6.91 -10.84 14.05
CA ALA A 98 -6.79 -11.16 12.62
C ALA A 98 -5.33 -11.24 12.17
N TYR A 99 -4.48 -10.35 12.68
CA TYR A 99 -3.04 -10.32 12.44
C TYR A 99 -2.36 -11.59 12.99
N GLU A 100 -2.61 -11.93 14.25
CA GLU A 100 -2.06 -13.13 14.89
C GLU A 100 -2.49 -14.43 14.19
N ALA A 101 -3.70 -14.45 13.60
CA ALA A 101 -4.17 -15.60 12.83
C ALA A 101 -3.43 -15.81 11.49
N VAL A 102 -2.64 -14.84 11.02
CA VAL A 102 -1.84 -14.94 9.78
C VAL A 102 -0.35 -14.97 9.98
N THR A 103 0.12 -14.69 11.19
CA THR A 103 1.55 -14.70 11.49
C THR A 103 1.99 -16.08 12.00
N PRO A 104 3.11 -16.61 11.49
CA PRO A 104 3.74 -17.76 12.12
C PRO A 104 4.29 -17.34 13.50
N PHE A 105 4.42 -18.29 14.42
CA PHE A 105 5.12 -18.11 15.71
C PHE A 105 4.57 -17.05 16.68
N ALA A 106 3.29 -16.68 16.58
CA ALA A 106 2.65 -15.69 17.47
C ALA A 106 3.38 -14.34 17.47
N GLU A 107 3.80 -13.88 16.29
CA GLU A 107 4.33 -12.53 16.16
C GLU A 107 3.26 -11.49 16.51
N THR A 108 3.64 -10.54 17.37
CA THR A 108 2.81 -9.40 17.75
C THR A 108 2.94 -8.28 16.72
N ALA A 109 1.84 -7.55 16.48
CA ALA A 109 1.83 -6.37 15.63
C ALA A 109 2.91 -5.34 16.05
N CYS A 110 3.83 -5.03 15.13
CA CYS A 110 4.79 -3.94 15.33
C CYS A 110 4.11 -2.56 15.12
N PRO A 111 4.77 -1.45 15.48
CA PRO A 111 4.19 -0.11 15.34
C PRO A 111 3.73 0.29 13.93
N TYR A 112 4.16 -0.43 12.89
CA TYR A 112 3.78 -0.11 11.52
C TYR A 112 2.64 -1.01 10.98
N ALA A 113 2.21 -1.99 11.78
CA ALA A 113 1.27 -3.00 11.33
C ALA A 113 -0.09 -2.40 10.95
N GLY A 114 -0.62 -1.48 11.77
CA GLY A 114 -1.89 -0.82 11.52
C GLY A 114 -1.84 0.08 10.29
N ALA A 115 -0.85 0.98 10.22
CA ALA A 115 -0.73 1.94 9.12
C ALA A 115 -0.52 1.23 7.77
N THR A 116 0.28 0.16 7.75
CA THR A 116 0.43 -0.68 6.55
C THR A 116 -0.93 -1.25 6.14
N TYR A 117 -1.69 -1.81 7.08
CA TYR A 117 -3.00 -2.38 6.77
C TYR A 117 -3.96 -1.31 6.21
N ASP A 118 -4.02 -0.13 6.83
CA ASP A 118 -4.87 0.97 6.37
C ASP A 118 -4.47 1.48 4.98
N ALA A 119 -3.18 1.50 4.63
CA ALA A 119 -2.73 1.82 3.28
C ALA A 119 -3.26 0.81 2.23
N PHE A 120 -3.29 -0.48 2.55
CA PHE A 120 -3.91 -1.49 1.69
C PHE A 120 -5.42 -1.29 1.57
N GLN A 121 -6.09 -0.86 2.64
CA GLN A 121 -7.54 -0.57 2.61
C GLN A 121 -7.84 0.65 1.72
N LEU A 122 -7.04 1.72 1.81
CA LEU A 122 -7.15 2.86 0.88
C LEU A 122 -6.98 2.42 -0.58
N ILE A 123 -5.94 1.62 -0.87
CA ILE A 123 -5.72 1.08 -2.22
C ILE A 123 -6.89 0.22 -2.68
N TRP A 124 -7.41 -0.65 -1.81
CA TRP A 124 -8.57 -1.46 -2.16
C TRP A 124 -9.77 -0.61 -2.54
N GLN A 125 -10.04 0.46 -1.78
CA GLN A 125 -11.09 1.42 -2.13
C GLN A 125 -10.81 2.12 -3.46
N ALA A 126 -9.58 2.57 -3.70
CA ALA A 126 -9.18 3.20 -4.96
C ALA A 126 -9.38 2.28 -6.16
N MET A 127 -8.95 1.03 -6.07
CA MET A 127 -9.13 0.05 -7.13
C MET A 127 -10.61 -0.32 -7.34
N ARG A 128 -11.45 -0.31 -6.30
CA ARG A 128 -12.90 -0.51 -6.44
C ARG A 128 -13.57 0.66 -7.15
N VAL A 129 -13.17 1.89 -6.83
CA VAL A 129 -13.65 3.11 -7.52
C VAL A 129 -13.22 3.06 -8.99
N ALA A 130 -11.95 2.79 -9.26
CA ALA A 130 -11.42 2.62 -10.62
C ALA A 130 -12.22 1.58 -11.42
N ALA A 131 -12.47 0.39 -10.84
CA ALA A 131 -13.23 -0.66 -11.49
C ALA A 131 -14.70 -0.28 -11.75
N ALA A 132 -15.30 0.52 -10.88
CA ALA A 132 -16.69 0.93 -10.99
C ALA A 132 -16.89 2.11 -11.97
N GLU A 133 -15.96 3.06 -12.00
CA GLU A 133 -16.10 4.31 -12.75
C GLU A 133 -15.40 4.28 -14.11
N GLU A 134 -14.25 3.62 -14.21
CA GLU A 134 -13.43 3.55 -15.43
C GLU A 134 -13.42 2.15 -16.06
N GLY A 135 -14.07 1.17 -15.43
CA GLY A 135 -14.26 -0.17 -15.98
C GLY A 135 -13.06 -1.12 -15.83
N GLY A 136 -12.04 -0.73 -15.07
CA GLY A 136 -10.82 -1.51 -14.87
C GLY A 136 -9.96 -1.07 -13.70
N VAL A 137 -8.83 -1.75 -13.49
CA VAL A 137 -7.87 -1.51 -12.38
C VAL A 137 -6.49 -1.13 -12.91
N GLU A 138 -6.42 -0.56 -14.11
CA GLU A 138 -5.18 -0.10 -14.73
C GLU A 138 -4.56 1.07 -13.94
N LYS A 139 -3.24 1.26 -14.08
CA LYS A 139 -2.44 2.28 -13.39
C LYS A 139 -3.11 3.67 -13.39
N THR A 140 -3.60 4.11 -14.55
CA THR A 140 -4.25 5.41 -14.72
C THR A 140 -5.55 5.53 -13.91
N ALA A 141 -6.45 4.54 -14.01
CA ALA A 141 -7.72 4.56 -13.30
C ALA A 141 -7.51 4.50 -11.78
N VAL A 142 -6.56 3.67 -11.32
CA VAL A 142 -6.17 3.62 -9.90
C VAL A 142 -5.58 4.95 -9.44
N SER A 143 -4.75 5.60 -10.28
CA SER A 143 -4.17 6.91 -9.96
C SER A 143 -5.22 8.01 -9.83
N HIS A 144 -6.22 8.05 -10.72
CA HIS A 144 -7.30 9.03 -10.64
C HIS A 144 -8.14 8.86 -9.39
N ALA A 145 -8.50 7.61 -9.05
CA ALA A 145 -9.25 7.29 -7.86
C ALA A 145 -8.45 7.65 -6.59
N LEU A 146 -7.19 7.23 -6.52
CA LEU A 146 -6.34 7.43 -5.35
C LEU A 146 -6.10 8.92 -5.05
N ALA A 147 -5.94 9.76 -6.08
CA ALA A 147 -5.70 11.19 -5.93
C ALA A 147 -6.85 11.95 -5.22
N ASN A 148 -8.05 11.38 -5.18
CA ASN A 148 -9.25 12.00 -4.60
C ASN A 148 -9.79 11.25 -3.38
N LEU A 149 -9.13 10.17 -2.95
CA LEU A 149 -9.60 9.33 -1.86
C LEU A 149 -8.86 9.62 -0.57
N THR A 150 -9.65 9.61 0.50
CA THR A 150 -9.17 9.50 1.86
C THR A 150 -9.82 8.28 2.51
N TYR A 151 -9.10 7.63 3.41
CA TYR A 151 -9.56 6.47 4.15
C TYR A 151 -9.42 6.74 5.65
N GLU A 152 -10.54 6.73 6.37
CA GLU A 152 -10.53 6.78 7.84
C GLU A 152 -10.27 5.37 8.36
N GLY A 153 -9.00 5.08 8.65
CA GLY A 153 -8.52 3.79 9.12
C GLY A 153 -8.42 3.69 10.63
N MET A 154 -7.90 2.56 11.11
CA MET A 154 -7.65 2.35 12.54
C MET A 154 -6.50 3.21 13.07
N THR A 155 -5.61 3.68 12.20
CA THR A 155 -4.49 4.57 12.55
C THR A 155 -4.79 6.04 12.23
N GLY A 156 -6.04 6.36 11.87
CA GLY A 156 -6.48 7.70 11.49
C GLY A 156 -6.64 7.86 9.98
N LEU A 157 -6.65 9.12 9.53
CA LEU A 157 -6.87 9.46 8.13
C LEU A 157 -5.65 9.12 7.27
N VAL A 158 -5.85 8.25 6.26
CA VAL A 158 -4.86 7.84 5.27
C VAL A 158 -5.23 8.40 3.90
N TYR A 159 -4.24 8.92 3.19
CA TYR A 159 -4.38 9.49 1.84
C TYR A 159 -3.05 9.38 1.10
N GLN A 160 -3.09 9.44 -0.23
CA GLN A 160 -1.88 9.59 -1.02
C GLN A 160 -1.37 11.02 -0.87
N ASP A 161 -0.15 11.17 -0.37
CA ASP A 161 0.45 12.50 -0.26
C ASP A 161 0.78 13.05 -1.65
N LYS A 162 0.65 14.37 -1.82
CA LYS A 162 1.06 15.04 -3.06
C LYS A 162 2.55 15.26 -2.95
N ILE A 163 3.31 14.56 -3.79
CA ILE A 163 4.75 14.81 -3.88
C ILE A 163 4.90 16.15 -4.57
N GLU A 164 5.21 17.18 -3.79
CA GLU A 164 5.51 18.50 -4.30
C GLU A 164 6.79 18.42 -5.14
N ASP A 165 6.74 18.95 -6.36
CA ASP A 165 7.86 19.05 -7.31
C ASP A 165 8.99 19.96 -6.78
#